data_AF-A0A3M5RJL6-F1
#
_entry.id   AF-A0A3M5RJL6-F1
#
_cell.length_a   1.000
_cell.length_b   1.000
_cell.length_c   1.000
_cell.angle_alpha   90.00
_cell.angle_beta   90.00
_cell.angle_gamma   90.00
#
_symmetry.space_group_name_H-M   'P 1'
#
loop_
_entity.id
_entity.type
_entity.pdbx_description
1 polymer ?
#
loop_
_entity_poly.entity_id
_entity_poly.type
_entity_poly.pdbx_seq_one_letter_code
_entity_poly.pdbx_strand_id
1 'polypeptide(L)'
;MLQVPEAEQPSPEEQLLILEDLKAIDRMLSTLSSKARAAFLYNRLDGLSHGEIAERLGVSVSRVRQYLAQAVRQCYVALYGEPT
;
A
#
# COMPACT_ATOMS: atom_id res chain seq x y z
N MET A 1 14.64 -17.61 5.98
CA MET A 1 14.29 -17.19 4.60
C MET A 1 13.64 -18.38 3.94
N LEU A 2 12.38 -18.26 3.51
CA LEU A 2 11.74 -19.27 2.66
C LEU A 2 12.41 -19.17 1.29
N GLN A 3 13.31 -20.10 0.97
CA GLN A 3 13.93 -20.16 -0.35
C GLN A 3 12.94 -20.86 -1.29
N VAL A 4 12.43 -20.09 -2.25
CA VAL A 4 11.66 -20.63 -3.37
C VAL A 4 12.63 -21.48 -4.21
N PRO A 5 12.24 -22.72 -4.58
CA PRO A 5 13.06 -23.57 -5.44
C PRO A 5 13.56 -22.81 -6.67
N GLU A 6 14.79 -23.08 -7.10
CA GLU A 6 15.42 -22.33 -8.20
C GLU A 6 14.62 -22.38 -9.52
N ALA A 7 13.87 -23.47 -9.75
CA ALA A 7 12.96 -23.62 -10.88
C ALA A 7 11.68 -22.75 -10.80
N GLU A 8 11.36 -22.21 -9.62
CA GLU A 8 10.22 -21.34 -9.35
C GLU A 8 10.65 -19.89 -9.10
N GLN A 9 11.95 -19.58 -9.24
CA GLN A 9 12.41 -18.21 -9.12
C GLN A 9 12.03 -17.42 -10.38
N PRO A 10 11.51 -16.20 -10.21
CA PRO A 10 11.27 -15.32 -11.35
C PRO A 10 12.58 -15.06 -12.10
N SER A 11 12.51 -14.96 -13.42
CA SER A 11 13.65 -14.61 -14.26
C SER A 11 14.25 -13.25 -13.85
N PRO A 12 15.49 -12.93 -14.22
CA PRO A 12 16.07 -11.61 -13.97
C PRO A 12 15.20 -10.45 -14.48
N GLU A 13 14.54 -10.63 -15.62
CA GLU A 13 13.61 -9.67 -16.21
C GLU A 13 12.33 -9.53 -15.36
N GLU A 14 11.74 -10.65 -14.92
CA GLU A 14 10.58 -10.65 -14.03
C GLU A 14 10.91 -10.02 -12.66
N GLN A 15 12.10 -10.29 -12.12
CA GLN A 15 12.59 -9.66 -10.90
C GLN A 15 12.72 -8.15 -11.07
N LEU A 16 13.20 -7.67 -12.22
CA LEU A 16 13.30 -6.25 -12.51
C LEU A 16 11.91 -5.60 -12.53
N LEU A 17 10.93 -6.20 -13.20
CA LEU A 17 9.55 -5.71 -13.23
C LEU A 17 8.94 -5.63 -11.83
N ILE A 18 9.12 -6.68 -11.01
CA ILE A 18 8.67 -6.69 -9.61
C ILE A 18 9.29 -5.52 -8.83
N LEU A 19 10.59 -5.26 -9.01
CA LEU A 19 11.28 -4.16 -8.33
C LEU A 19 10.80 -2.79 -8.81
N GLU A 20 10.46 -2.63 -10.09
CA GLU A 20 9.90 -1.40 -10.64
C GLU A 20 8.50 -1.12 -10.07
N ASP A 21 7.66 -2.14 -9.99
CA ASP A 21 6.32 -2.06 -9.39
C ASP A 21 6.40 -1.69 -7.90
N LEU A 22 7.30 -2.34 -7.14
CA LEU A 22 7.52 -2.02 -5.73
C LEU A 22 7.97 -0.56 -5.54
N LYS A 23 8.86 -0.06 -6.40
CA LYS A 23 9.29 1.35 -6.38
C LYS A 23 8.13 2.30 -6.73
N ALA A 24 7.24 1.92 -7.64
CA ALA A 24 6.06 2.72 -7.96
C ALA A 24 5.12 2.83 -6.75
N ILE A 25 4.86 1.71 -6.07
CA ILE A 25 4.07 1.66 -4.84
C ILE A 25 4.71 2.50 -3.73
N ASP A 26 6.02 2.37 -3.52
CA ASP A 26 6.74 3.13 -2.48
C ASP A 26 6.65 4.65 -2.72
N ARG A 27 6.89 5.10 -3.95
CA ARG A 27 6.75 6.52 -4.33
C ARG A 27 5.33 7.02 -4.08
N MET A 28 4.32 6.27 -4.46
CA MET A 28 2.93 6.62 -4.20
C MET A 28 2.63 6.71 -2.69
N LEU A 29 3.06 5.73 -1.89
CA LEU A 29 2.83 5.72 -0.44
C LEU A 29 3.61 6.81 0.30
N SER A 30 4.71 7.31 -0.28
CA SER A 30 5.50 8.41 0.27
C SER A 30 4.77 9.76 0.28
N THR A 31 3.74 9.94 -0.57
CA THR A 31 2.93 11.17 -0.60
C THR A 31 1.91 11.24 0.54
N LEU A 32 1.66 10.12 1.20
CA LEU A 32 0.72 10.00 2.32
C LEU A 32 1.38 10.38 3.65
N SER A 33 0.58 10.93 4.56
CA SER A 33 0.98 11.06 5.96
C SER A 33 1.31 9.67 6.56
N SER A 34 2.16 9.64 7.59
CA SER A 34 2.56 8.39 8.25
C SER A 34 1.36 7.56 8.74
N LYS A 35 0.35 8.22 9.33
CA LYS A 35 -0.89 7.56 9.78
C LYS A 35 -1.73 7.06 8.61
N ALA A 36 -1.80 7.78 7.50
CA ALA A 36 -2.55 7.34 6.33
C ALA A 36 -1.90 6.13 5.65
N ARG A 37 -0.57 6.15 5.51
CA ARG A 37 0.21 5.01 5.01
C ARG A 37 0.03 3.79 5.91
N ALA A 38 0.14 3.94 7.23
CA ALA A 38 -0.07 2.85 8.18
C ALA A 38 -1.50 2.27 8.10
N ALA A 39 -2.53 3.12 8.07
CA ALA A 39 -3.91 2.69 7.93
C ALA A 39 -4.14 1.86 6.64
N PHE A 40 -3.56 2.31 5.52
CA PHE A 40 -3.67 1.60 4.25
C PHE A 40 -2.98 0.22 4.30
N LEU A 41 -1.76 0.15 4.82
CA LEU A 41 -1.02 -1.11 4.95
C LEU A 41 -1.72 -2.09 5.90
N TYR A 42 -2.21 -1.61 7.05
CA TYR A 42 -2.99 -2.44 7.96
C TYR A 42 -4.26 -3.01 7.33
N ASN A 43 -4.93 -2.24 6.48
CA ASN A 43 -6.13 -2.73 5.81
C ASN A 43 -5.79 -3.73 4.68
N ARG A 44 -4.70 -3.52 3.93
CA ARG A 44 -4.39 -4.30 2.72
C ARG A 44 -3.50 -5.52 2.96
N LEU A 45 -2.54 -5.42 3.87
CA LEU A 45 -1.59 -6.48 4.16
C LEU A 45 -2.00 -7.28 5.40
N ASP A 46 -2.39 -6.58 6.46
CA ASP A 46 -2.78 -7.23 7.72
C ASP A 46 -4.27 -7.59 7.79
N GLY A 47 -5.09 -7.11 6.85
CA GLY A 47 -6.53 -7.39 6.80
C GLY A 47 -7.35 -6.77 7.93
N LEU A 48 -6.80 -5.78 8.65
CA LEU A 48 -7.50 -5.16 9.79
C LEU A 48 -8.73 -4.37 9.35
N SER A 49 -9.77 -4.45 10.16
CA SER A 49 -10.98 -3.64 10.02
C SER A 49 -10.71 -2.17 10.37
N HIS A 50 -11.60 -1.28 9.92
CA HIS A 50 -11.47 0.15 10.23
C HIS A 50 -11.51 0.46 11.73
N GLY A 51 -12.17 -0.39 12.54
CA GLY A 51 -12.24 -0.27 14.00
C GLY A 51 -10.90 -0.59 14.65
N GLU A 52 -10.31 -1.74 14.31
CA GLU A 52 -8.99 -2.16 14.82
C GLU A 52 -7.89 -1.16 14.44
N ILE A 53 -7.95 -0.61 13.21
CA ILE A 53 -7.02 0.44 12.77
C ILE A 53 -7.21 1.72 13.58
N ALA A 54 -8.45 2.10 13.87
CA ALA A 54 -8.75 3.32 14.63
C ALA A 54 -8.19 3.22 16.05
N GLU A 55 -8.39 2.08 16.71
CA GLU A 55 -7.81 1.78 18.02
C GLU A 55 -6.28 1.81 17.97
N ARG A 56 -5.68 1.10 17.01
CA ARG A 56 -4.22 1.00 16.87
C ARG A 56 -3.53 2.34 16.58
N LEU A 57 -4.19 3.23 15.84
CA LEU A 57 -3.64 4.55 15.48
C LEU A 57 -4.04 5.67 16.44
N GLY A 58 -4.90 5.39 17.42
CA GLY A 58 -5.45 6.37 18.36
C GLY A 58 -6.23 7.47 17.64
N VAL A 59 -7.08 7.11 16.68
CA VAL A 59 -7.91 8.04 15.90
C VAL A 59 -9.34 7.53 15.79
N SER A 60 -10.27 8.34 15.27
CA SER A 60 -11.63 7.88 15.01
C SER A 60 -11.72 7.01 13.75
N VAL A 61 -12.71 6.11 13.70
CA VAL A 61 -13.02 5.31 12.50
C VAL A 61 -13.30 6.21 11.28
N SER A 62 -13.91 7.38 11.48
CA SER A 62 -14.11 8.37 10.41
C SER A 62 -12.77 8.85 9.84
N ARG A 63 -11.77 9.11 10.69
CA ARG A 63 -10.43 9.49 10.25
C ARG A 63 -9.73 8.35 9.50
N VAL A 64 -9.90 7.10 9.92
CA VAL A 64 -9.41 5.93 9.17
C VAL A 64 -10.01 5.89 7.76
N ARG A 65 -11.33 6.08 7.63
CA ARG A 65 -11.98 6.13 6.30
C ARG A 65 -11.40 7.25 5.42
N GLN A 66 -11.15 8.43 5.99
CA GLN A 66 -10.51 9.55 5.27
C GLN A 66 -9.10 9.17 4.80
N TYR A 67 -8.30 8.54 5.67
CA TYR A 67 -6.97 8.05 5.32
C TYR A 67 -7.00 7.02 4.18
N LEU A 68 -7.90 6.05 4.24
CA LEU A 68 -8.04 5.03 3.20
C LEU A 68 -8.50 5.65 1.87
N ALA A 69 -9.44 6.59 1.89
CA ALA A 69 -9.87 7.31 0.70
C ALA A 69 -8.73 8.11 0.06
N GLN A 70 -7.89 8.75 0.87
CA GLN A 70 -6.69 9.45 0.38
C GLN A 70 -5.72 8.46 -0.28
N ALA A 71 -5.45 7.32 0.35
CA ALA A 71 -4.56 6.30 -0.19
C ALA A 71 -5.06 5.72 -1.51
N VAL A 72 -6.35 5.38 -1.61
CA VAL A 72 -6.97 4.88 -2.84
C VAL A 72 -6.92 5.93 -3.96
N ARG A 73 -7.13 7.22 -3.64
CA ARG A 73 -6.94 8.29 -4.62
C ARG A 73 -5.50 8.32 -5.14
N GLN A 74 -4.50 8.21 -4.28
CA GLN A 74 -3.10 8.17 -4.73
C GLN A 74 -2.80 6.94 -5.60
N CYS A 75 -3.43 5.79 -5.32
CA CYS A 75 -3.38 4.62 -6.20
C CYS A 75 -3.95 4.92 -7.58
N TYR A 76 -5.10 5.59 -7.62
CA TYR A 76 -5.71 6.00 -8.88
C TYR A 76 -4.78 6.93 -9.68
N VAL A 77 -4.23 7.96 -9.04
CA VAL A 77 -3.33 8.92 -9.69
C VAL A 77 -2.06 8.23 -10.21
N ALA A 78 -1.49 7.30 -9.44
CA ALA A 78 -0.31 6.55 -9.87
C ALA A 78 -0.56 5.65 -11.09
N LEU A 79 -1.78 5.11 -11.23
CA LEU A 79 -2.14 4.20 -12.33
C LEU A 79 -2.69 4.92 -13.56
N TYR A 80 -3.44 6.01 -13.38
CA TYR A 80 -4.22 6.64 -14.45
C TYR A 80 -3.92 8.13 -14.64
N GLY A 81 -3.11 8.75 -13.78
CA GLY A 81 -2.88 10.18 -13.76
C GLY A 81 -3.95 10.96 -12.97
N GLU A 82 -3.78 12.28 -12.90
CA GLU A 82 -4.71 13.15 -12.17
C GLU A 82 -6.10 13.16 -12.81
N PRO A 83 -7.18 12.90 -12.05
CA PRO A 83 -8.54 13.05 -12.56
C PRO A 83 -8.81 14.52 -12.88
N THR A 84 -9.28 14.77 -14.11
CA THR A 84 -9.59 16.11 -14.65
C THR A 84 -10.85 16.70 -14.05
#